data_AF-A0A2V6G294-F1
#
_entry.id   AF-A0A2V6G294-F1
#
_cell.length_a   1.000
_cell.length_b   1.000
_cell.length_c   1.000
_cell.angle_alpha   90.00
_cell.angle_beta   90.00
_cell.angle_gamma   90.00
#
_symmetry.space_group_name_H-M   'P 1'
#
loop_
_entity.id
_entity.type
_entity.pdbx_description
1 polymer ?
#
loop_
_entity_poly.entity_id
_entity_poly.type
_entity_poly.pdbx_seq_one_letter_code
_entity_poly.pdbx_strand_id
1 'polypeptide(L)'
;MWKVVAITLFASLASMAFQPPSADVRRAAVGELTGLPAALQRAFIPDAPEFEPIPKPGPHDWLSVHPEPGQTFEEFKASRPNRPSESRRIIYLQPLGEFAADRSPSIEKLREFASAFFSMEVKALPPLSLDKSEFTTRRNPNTGNLQILTGDVLNFLKAACLQMRSVCWRSP
;
A
#
# COMPACT_ATOMS: atom_id res chain seq x y z
N MET A 1 -24.38 -12.80 -49.21
CA MET A 1 -23.35 -13.25 -48.25
C MET A 1 -22.44 -12.07 -47.94
N TRP A 2 -22.76 -11.27 -46.93
CA TRP A 2 -21.99 -10.08 -46.56
C TRP A 2 -20.87 -10.50 -45.59
N LYS A 3 -19.61 -10.41 -46.03
CA LYS A 3 -18.45 -10.55 -45.14
C LYS A 3 -18.25 -9.23 -44.41
N VAL A 4 -18.59 -9.18 -43.13
CA VAL A 4 -18.19 -8.07 -42.26
C VAL A 4 -16.71 -8.28 -41.93
N VAL A 5 -15.85 -7.42 -42.47
CA VAL A 5 -14.44 -7.36 -42.10
C VAL A 5 -14.36 -6.60 -40.78
N ALA A 6 -14.16 -7.33 -39.68
CA ALA A 6 -13.84 -6.74 -38.39
C ALA A 6 -12.39 -6.23 -38.44
N ILE A 7 -12.22 -4.91 -38.58
CA ILE A 7 -10.94 -4.25 -38.38
C ILE A 7 -10.76 -4.09 -36.87
N THR A 8 -10.03 -5.01 -36.25
CA THR A 8 -9.55 -4.85 -34.89
C THR A 8 -8.38 -3.87 -34.89
N LEU A 9 -8.66 -2.61 -34.58
CA LEU A 9 -7.63 -1.64 -34.20
C LEU A 9 -7.04 -2.09 -32.85
N PHE A 10 -5.86 -2.72 -32.88
CA PHE A 10 -4.99 -2.79 -31.72
C PHE A 10 -4.40 -1.39 -31.50
N ALA A 11 -5.04 -0.61 -30.63
CA ALA A 11 -4.41 0.57 -30.06
C ALA A 11 -3.27 0.07 -29.16
N SER A 12 -2.05 0.17 -29.64
CA SER A 12 -0.84 0.02 -28.82
C SER A 12 -0.93 1.03 -27.68
N LEU A 13 -1.16 0.55 -26.47
CA LEU A 13 -0.97 1.32 -25.24
C LEU A 13 0.53 1.62 -25.14
N ALA A 14 0.97 2.70 -25.79
CA ALA A 14 2.27 3.27 -25.53
C ALA A 14 2.26 3.72 -24.07
N SER A 15 2.98 2.99 -23.21
CA SER A 15 3.27 3.44 -21.85
C SER A 15 4.05 4.74 -21.98
N MET A 16 3.36 5.87 -21.83
CA MET A 16 4.00 7.18 -21.78
C MET A 16 4.77 7.22 -20.47
N ALA A 17 6.10 7.21 -20.55
CA ALA A 17 6.96 7.36 -19.40
C ALA A 17 6.54 8.63 -18.64
N PHE A 18 6.23 8.49 -17.34
CA PHE A 18 5.78 9.60 -16.51
C PHE A 18 6.74 10.78 -16.64
N GLN A 19 6.20 11.93 -17.03
CA GLN A 19 6.93 13.20 -17.06
C GLN A 19 6.52 14.02 -15.84
N PRO A 20 7.45 14.34 -14.93
CA PRO A 20 7.17 15.21 -13.80
C PRO A 20 6.59 16.56 -14.29
N PRO A 21 5.50 17.07 -13.67
CA PRO A 21 4.98 18.39 -13.99
C PRO A 21 6.03 19.49 -13.82
N SER A 22 5.95 20.55 -14.63
CA SER A 22 6.85 21.70 -14.54
C SER A 22 6.72 22.41 -13.19
N ALA A 23 7.74 23.20 -12.82
CA ALA A 23 7.72 23.95 -11.55
C ALA A 23 6.50 24.88 -11.44
N ASP A 24 6.07 25.50 -12.54
CA ASP A 24 4.88 26.35 -12.57
C ASP A 24 3.59 25.57 -12.32
N VAL A 25 3.47 24.37 -12.92
CA VAL A 25 2.31 23.49 -12.69
C VAL A 25 2.30 22.99 -11.24
N ARG A 26 3.47 22.65 -10.67
CA ARG A 26 3.57 22.27 -9.25
C ARG A 26 3.16 23.42 -8.33
N ARG A 27 3.68 24.63 -8.57
CA ARG A 27 3.29 25.84 -7.80
C ARG A 27 1.79 26.12 -7.89
N ALA A 28 1.21 26.04 -9.09
CA ALA A 28 -0.22 26.22 -9.29
C ALA A 28 -1.05 25.15 -8.57
N ALA A 29 -0.58 23.89 -8.54
CA ALA A 29 -1.25 22.79 -7.83
C ALA A 29 -1.18 22.93 -6.29
N VAL A 30 -0.08 23.47 -5.76
CA VAL A 30 0.07 23.77 -4.33
C VAL A 30 -0.86 24.90 -3.91
N GLY A 31 -0.95 25.96 -4.71
CA GLY A 31 -1.78 27.13 -4.41
C GLY A 31 -1.19 28.03 -3.32
N GLU A 32 -2.06 28.85 -2.71
CA GLU A 32 -1.68 29.80 -1.66
C GLU A 32 -1.41 29.10 -0.33
N LEU A 33 -0.23 29.33 0.24
CA LEU A 33 0.17 28.76 1.53
C LEU A 33 -0.11 29.71 2.72
N THR A 34 -0.63 30.90 2.45
CA THR A 34 -0.93 31.91 3.46
C THR A 34 -1.98 31.37 4.45
N GLY A 35 -1.73 31.56 5.75
CA GLY A 35 -2.61 31.08 6.82
C GLY A 35 -2.38 29.63 7.28
N LEU A 36 -1.50 28.87 6.62
CA LEU A 36 -1.08 27.55 7.13
C LEU A 36 -0.06 27.69 8.26
N PRO A 37 -0.01 26.74 9.22
CA PRO A 37 1.10 26.64 10.17
C PRO A 37 2.46 26.58 9.48
N ALA A 38 3.50 27.17 10.08
CA ALA A 38 4.84 27.28 9.48
C ALA A 38 5.43 25.92 9.04
N ALA A 39 5.14 24.85 9.77
CA ALA A 39 5.56 23.50 9.39
C ALA A 39 4.95 23.03 8.07
N LEU A 40 3.66 23.31 7.85
CA LEU A 40 2.96 22.95 6.61
C LEU A 40 3.37 23.86 5.45
N GLN A 41 3.59 25.16 5.70
CA GLN A 41 4.14 26.05 4.68
C GLN A 41 5.46 25.50 4.13
N ARG A 42 6.37 25.06 5.02
CA ARG A 42 7.64 24.44 4.62
C ARG A 42 7.44 23.12 3.85
N ALA A 43 6.55 22.26 4.34
CA ALA A 43 6.29 20.96 3.72
C ALA A 43 5.70 21.05 2.31
N PHE A 44 4.98 22.14 2.00
CA PHE A 44 4.36 22.35 0.69
C PHE A 44 5.17 23.25 -0.24
N ILE A 45 6.42 23.62 0.10
CA ILE A 45 7.28 24.35 -0.82
C ILE A 45 7.55 23.45 -2.04
N PRO A 46 7.12 23.83 -3.25
CA PRO A 46 7.13 22.94 -4.42
C PRO A 46 8.52 22.66 -5.00
N ASP A 47 9.50 23.47 -4.59
CA ASP A 47 10.89 23.44 -5.04
C ASP A 47 11.85 23.36 -3.83
N ALA A 48 11.39 22.72 -2.74
CA ALA A 48 12.18 22.55 -1.53
C ALA A 48 13.40 21.66 -1.81
N PRO A 49 14.64 22.07 -1.45
CA PRO A 49 15.84 21.27 -1.70
C PRO A 49 15.87 19.95 -0.92
N GLU A 50 15.01 19.78 0.08
CA GLU A 50 14.96 18.60 0.95
C GLU A 50 14.41 17.35 0.25
N PHE A 51 13.71 17.50 -0.88
CA PHE A 51 13.10 16.39 -1.61
C PHE A 51 13.41 16.47 -3.11
N GLU A 52 14.47 15.79 -3.52
CA GLU A 52 14.78 15.66 -4.95
C GLU A 52 13.69 14.88 -5.69
N PRO A 53 13.41 15.21 -6.96
CA PRO A 53 12.50 14.42 -7.80
C PRO A 53 12.95 12.96 -7.88
N ILE A 54 11.98 12.04 -7.85
CA ILE A 54 12.26 10.62 -8.07
C ILE A 54 12.91 10.46 -9.46
N PRO A 55 14.12 9.86 -9.55
CA PRO A 55 14.81 9.71 -10.82
C PRO A 55 14.08 8.73 -11.73
N LYS A 56 14.44 8.72 -13.02
CA LYS A 56 13.97 7.69 -13.94
C LYS A 56 14.44 6.32 -13.46
N PRO A 57 13.62 5.25 -13.58
CA PRO A 57 14.02 3.90 -13.23
C PRO A 57 15.34 3.51 -13.92
N GLY A 58 16.33 3.10 -13.14
CA GLY A 58 17.58 2.52 -13.61
C GLY A 58 17.41 1.05 -14.01
N PRO A 59 18.43 0.42 -14.62
CA PRO A 59 18.30 -0.93 -15.23
C PRO A 59 17.90 -2.08 -14.29
N HIS A 60 18.00 -1.88 -12.98
CA HIS A 60 17.67 -2.88 -11.95
C HIS A 60 16.38 -2.53 -11.20
N ASP A 61 15.72 -1.43 -11.56
CA ASP A 61 14.48 -1.02 -10.93
C ASP A 61 13.32 -1.82 -11.49
N TRP A 62 12.32 -2.09 -10.66
CA TRP A 62 11.16 -2.88 -11.06
C TRP A 62 10.51 -2.35 -12.34
N LEU A 63 10.31 -1.03 -12.43
CA LEU A 63 9.68 -0.38 -13.58
C LEU A 63 10.56 -0.35 -14.85
N SER A 64 11.86 -0.67 -14.77
CA SER A 64 12.70 -0.81 -15.96
C SER A 64 12.58 -2.19 -16.61
N VAL A 65 12.24 -3.21 -15.81
CA VAL A 65 12.12 -4.61 -16.24
C VAL A 65 10.65 -4.99 -16.47
N HIS A 66 9.74 -4.39 -15.71
CA HIS A 66 8.31 -4.65 -15.74
C HIS A 66 7.54 -3.39 -16.19
N PRO A 67 7.09 -3.34 -17.45
CA PRO A 67 6.23 -2.26 -17.92
C PRO A 67 4.87 -2.32 -17.24
N GLU A 68 4.56 -1.30 -16.44
CA GLU A 68 3.25 -1.11 -15.83
C GLU A 68 2.63 0.19 -16.35
N PRO A 69 1.32 0.21 -16.67
CA PRO A 69 0.63 1.46 -16.97
C PRO A 69 0.60 2.32 -15.71
N GLY A 70 0.89 3.61 -15.86
CA GLY A 70 0.69 4.57 -14.77
C GLY A 70 -0.77 4.69 -14.37
N GLN A 71 -1.01 5.22 -13.17
CA GLN A 71 -2.35 5.58 -12.69
C GLN A 71 -2.40 7.09 -12.42
N THR A 72 -3.34 7.77 -13.06
CA THR A 72 -3.65 9.18 -12.81
C THR A 72 -4.44 9.35 -11.51
N PHE A 73 -4.48 10.58 -10.98
CA PHE A 73 -5.26 10.89 -9.79
C PHE A 73 -6.77 10.63 -9.98
N GLU A 74 -7.32 10.90 -11.16
CA GLU A 74 -8.73 10.63 -11.46
C GLU A 74 -9.02 9.13 -11.53
N GLU A 75 -8.14 8.34 -12.14
CA GLU A 75 -8.24 6.87 -12.14
C GLU A 75 -8.13 6.31 -10.73
N PHE A 76 -7.22 6.85 -9.90
CA PHE A 76 -7.12 6.48 -8.50
C PHE A 76 -8.44 6.77 -7.76
N LYS A 77 -9.04 7.96 -7.92
CA LYS A 77 -10.34 8.27 -7.32
C LYS A 77 -11.44 7.33 -7.82
N ALA A 78 -11.48 7.04 -9.11
CA ALA A 78 -12.46 6.16 -9.73
C ALA A 78 -12.31 4.69 -9.26
N SER A 79 -11.09 4.27 -8.88
CA SER A 79 -10.83 2.92 -8.37
C SER A 79 -11.49 2.61 -7.02
N ARG A 80 -12.07 3.62 -6.35
CA ARG A 80 -12.67 3.52 -5.01
C ARG A 80 -11.70 2.89 -4.01
N PRO A 81 -10.56 3.55 -3.75
CA PRO A 81 -9.54 3.03 -2.86
C PRO A 81 -10.11 2.85 -1.46
N ASN A 82 -9.52 1.94 -0.68
CA ASN A 82 -9.90 1.75 0.71
C ASN A 82 -9.73 3.07 1.48
N ARG A 83 -10.82 3.57 2.05
CA ARG A 83 -10.84 4.77 2.88
C ARG A 83 -11.37 4.45 4.26
N PRO A 84 -10.89 5.14 5.31
CA PRO A 84 -11.50 5.07 6.61
C PRO A 84 -13.00 5.39 6.51
N SER A 85 -13.82 4.56 7.14
CA SER A 85 -15.26 4.80 7.29
C SER A 85 -15.62 4.72 8.77
N GLU A 86 -16.83 5.11 9.15
CA GLU A 86 -17.30 5.00 10.54
C GLU A 86 -17.12 3.60 11.12
N SER A 87 -17.33 2.58 10.27
CA SER A 87 -17.18 1.17 10.62
C SER A 87 -15.75 0.64 10.47
N ARG A 88 -14.89 1.28 9.65
CA ARG A 88 -13.51 0.85 9.36
C ARG A 88 -12.51 1.98 9.63
N ARG A 89 -12.44 2.44 10.89
CA ARG A 89 -11.56 3.57 11.29
C ARG A 89 -10.33 3.19 12.10
N ILE A 90 -10.18 1.92 12.48
CA ILE A 90 -9.08 1.43 13.33
C ILE A 90 -8.31 0.36 12.58
N ILE A 91 -6.97 0.48 12.58
CA ILE A 91 -6.06 -0.58 12.12
C ILE A 91 -5.67 -1.41 13.35
N TYR A 92 -5.84 -2.73 13.27
CA TYR A 92 -5.41 -3.65 14.31
C TYR A 92 -4.14 -4.36 13.86
N LEU A 93 -3.07 -4.23 14.65
CA LEU A 93 -1.86 -5.01 14.48
C LEU A 93 -2.00 -6.27 15.32
N GLN A 94 -2.13 -7.42 14.65
CA GLN A 94 -2.21 -8.73 15.28
C GLN A 94 -0.88 -9.47 15.09
N PRO A 95 0.00 -9.52 16.11
CA PRO A 95 1.20 -10.36 16.04
C PRO A 95 0.78 -11.83 15.96
N LEU A 96 1.40 -12.57 15.06
CA LEU A 96 1.20 -13.99 14.86
C LEU A 96 2.49 -14.75 15.20
N GLY A 97 2.44 -15.53 16.27
CA GLY A 97 3.61 -16.20 16.85
C GLY A 97 4.50 -15.26 17.66
N GLU A 98 5.74 -15.68 17.87
CA GLU A 98 6.71 -14.96 18.70
C GLU A 98 7.58 -14.01 17.86
N PHE A 99 7.72 -12.78 18.34
CA PHE A 99 8.58 -11.75 17.77
C PHE A 99 9.75 -11.51 18.72
N ALA A 100 10.87 -12.20 18.49
CA ALA A 100 12.06 -12.05 19.32
C ALA A 100 12.57 -10.60 19.24
N ALA A 101 12.80 -9.97 20.40
CA ALA A 101 13.09 -8.53 20.50
C ALA A 101 14.39 -8.10 19.80
N ASP A 102 15.33 -9.03 19.63
CA ASP A 102 16.60 -8.83 18.93
C ASP A 102 16.49 -8.92 17.39
N ARG A 103 15.40 -9.51 16.89
CA ARG A 103 15.18 -9.77 15.46
C ARG A 103 13.89 -9.17 14.92
N SER A 104 13.12 -8.50 15.76
CA SER A 104 11.81 -7.95 15.42
C SER A 104 11.71 -6.50 15.86
N PRO A 105 11.09 -5.62 15.06
CA PRO A 105 10.83 -4.27 15.50
C PRO A 105 9.83 -4.27 16.66
N SER A 106 9.91 -3.25 17.51
CA SER A 106 8.93 -3.05 18.58
C SER A 106 7.52 -2.87 17.99
N ILE A 107 6.56 -3.64 18.51
CA ILE A 107 5.15 -3.53 18.10
C ILE A 107 4.59 -2.13 18.37
N GLU A 108 5.04 -1.48 19.46
CA GLU A 108 4.63 -0.13 19.80
C GLU A 108 5.17 0.90 18.81
N LYS A 109 6.43 0.77 18.39
CA LYS A 109 6.95 1.61 17.31
C LYS A 109 6.16 1.40 16.02
N LEU A 110 5.87 0.15 15.65
CA LEU A 110 5.03 -0.15 14.48
C LEU A 110 3.65 0.52 14.57
N ARG A 111 3.02 0.48 15.75
CA ARG A 111 1.74 1.13 16.03
C ARG A 111 1.82 2.65 15.84
N GLU A 112 2.85 3.29 16.39
CA GLU A 112 3.08 4.74 16.28
C GLU A 112 3.29 5.17 14.82
N PHE A 113 4.20 4.48 14.11
CA PHE A 113 4.49 4.76 12.71
C PHE A 113 3.25 4.56 11.82
N ALA A 114 2.53 3.44 12.00
CA ALA A 114 1.31 3.19 11.24
C ALA A 114 0.24 4.26 11.54
N SER A 115 0.11 4.69 12.80
CA SER A 115 -0.86 5.72 13.17
C SER A 115 -0.57 7.06 12.51
N ALA A 116 0.70 7.48 12.51
CA ALA A 116 1.12 8.70 11.84
C ALA A 116 0.96 8.60 10.30
N PHE A 117 1.43 7.51 9.70
CA PHE A 117 1.43 7.32 8.24
C PHE A 117 0.02 7.23 7.66
N PHE A 118 -0.84 6.40 8.26
CA PHE A 118 -2.22 6.24 7.80
C PHE A 118 -3.16 7.34 8.33
N SER A 119 -2.69 8.17 9.27
CA SER A 119 -3.53 9.15 9.98
C SER A 119 -4.78 8.50 10.58
N MET A 120 -4.60 7.32 11.18
CA MET A 120 -5.66 6.49 11.75
C MET A 120 -5.32 6.04 13.17
N GLU A 121 -6.35 5.68 13.95
CA GLU A 121 -6.16 4.97 15.20
C GLU A 121 -5.60 3.57 14.91
N VAL A 122 -4.54 3.19 15.62
CA VAL A 122 -3.91 1.87 15.51
C VAL A 122 -3.85 1.21 16.88
N LYS A 123 -4.30 -0.04 16.96
CA LYS A 123 -4.25 -0.85 18.20
C LYS A 123 -3.36 -2.05 18.00
N ALA A 124 -2.41 -2.24 18.91
CA ALA A 124 -1.65 -3.48 19.02
C ALA A 124 -2.46 -4.49 19.84
N LEU A 125 -2.67 -5.68 19.29
CA LEU A 125 -3.35 -6.78 19.97
C LEU A 125 -2.33 -7.71 20.64
N PRO A 126 -2.74 -8.49 21.66
CA PRO A 126 -1.91 -9.54 22.20
C PRO A 126 -1.46 -10.53 21.11
N PRO A 127 -0.23 -11.06 21.18
CA PRO A 127 0.23 -12.07 20.23
C PRO A 127 -0.69 -13.29 20.23
N LEU A 128 -0.95 -13.81 19.03
CA LEU A 128 -1.72 -15.02 18.85
C LEU A 128 -0.78 -16.15 18.45
N SER A 129 -0.87 -17.27 19.16
CA SER A 129 -0.10 -18.46 18.80
C SER A 129 -0.68 -19.10 17.55
N LEU A 130 0.17 -19.37 16.56
CA LEU A 130 -0.20 -20.15 15.39
C LEU A 130 0.12 -21.62 15.65
N ASP A 131 -0.91 -22.47 15.72
CA ASP A 131 -0.69 -23.91 15.58
C ASP A 131 -0.49 -24.23 14.10
N LYS A 132 0.74 -24.57 13.74
CA LYS A 132 1.13 -24.84 12.35
C LYS A 132 0.37 -26.01 11.73
N SER A 133 -0.19 -26.92 12.55
CA SER A 133 -0.99 -28.05 12.05
C SER A 133 -2.33 -27.62 11.45
N GLU A 134 -2.80 -26.42 11.79
CA GLU A 134 -4.06 -25.85 11.28
C GLU A 134 -3.92 -25.18 9.91
N PHE A 135 -2.69 -25.06 9.39
CA PHE A 135 -2.42 -24.35 8.15
C PHE A 135 -1.78 -25.24 7.09
N THR A 136 -2.09 -24.97 5.84
CA THR A 136 -1.36 -25.55 4.71
C THR A 136 0.07 -25.04 4.75
N THR A 137 1.04 -25.95 4.79
CA THR A 137 2.46 -25.62 4.83
C THR A 137 3.24 -26.28 3.71
N ARG A 138 4.37 -25.66 3.36
CA ARG A 138 5.41 -26.27 2.52
C ARG A 138 6.79 -25.89 3.03
N ARG A 139 7.79 -26.71 2.74
CA ARG A 139 9.20 -26.34 2.97
C ARG A 139 9.78 -25.75 1.70
N ASN A 140 10.40 -24.58 1.80
CA ASN A 140 11.09 -23.96 0.68
C ASN A 140 12.33 -24.83 0.31
N PRO A 141 12.49 -25.29 -0.94
CA PRO A 141 13.57 -26.19 -1.30
C PRO A 141 14.95 -25.53 -1.29
N ASN A 142 15.03 -24.21 -1.49
CA ASN A 142 16.29 -23.48 -1.57
C ASN A 142 16.80 -23.02 -0.20
N THR A 143 15.89 -22.54 0.65
CA THR A 143 16.24 -21.99 1.97
C THR A 143 15.99 -22.97 3.12
N GLY A 144 15.20 -24.01 2.89
CA GLY A 144 14.73 -24.92 3.93
C GLY A 144 13.68 -24.30 4.86
N ASN A 145 13.33 -23.02 4.72
CA ASN A 145 12.38 -22.35 5.61
C ASN A 145 10.96 -22.91 5.44
N LEU A 146 10.24 -23.05 6.56
CA LEU A 146 8.82 -23.40 6.54
C LEU A 146 8.02 -22.19 6.03
N GLN A 147 7.11 -22.44 5.09
CA GLN A 147 6.19 -21.44 4.56
C GLN A 147 4.75 -21.87 4.87
N ILE A 148 3.95 -20.92 5.33
CA ILE A 148 2.52 -21.08 5.59
C ILE A 148 1.76 -20.41 4.45
N LEU A 149 0.68 -21.04 3.98
CA LEU A 149 -0.19 -20.45 2.94
C LEU A 149 -0.92 -19.22 3.50
N THR A 150 -0.70 -18.05 2.90
CA THR A 150 -1.29 -16.78 3.36
C THR A 150 -2.81 -16.79 3.35
N GLY A 151 -3.44 -17.55 2.44
CA GLY A 151 -4.90 -17.68 2.38
C GLY A 151 -5.50 -18.24 3.68
N ASP A 152 -4.87 -19.26 4.25
CA ASP A 152 -5.33 -19.89 5.50
C ASP A 152 -5.16 -18.91 6.67
N VAL A 153 -4.05 -18.16 6.71
CA VAL A 153 -3.80 -17.11 7.72
C VAL A 153 -4.86 -16.01 7.65
N LEU A 154 -5.22 -15.55 6.44
CA LEU A 154 -6.24 -14.51 6.28
C LEU A 154 -7.64 -15.01 6.69
N ASN A 155 -7.96 -16.27 6.41
CA ASN A 155 -9.23 -16.86 6.82
C ASN A 155 -9.31 -17.05 8.35
N PHE A 156 -8.22 -17.51 8.95
CA PHE A 156 -8.06 -17.60 10.39
C PHE A 156 -8.26 -16.22 11.06
N LEU A 157 -7.59 -15.18 10.56
CA LEU A 157 -7.73 -13.82 11.10
C LEU A 157 -9.15 -13.27 10.96
N LYS A 158 -9.86 -13.55 9.86
CA LYS A 158 -11.27 -13.16 9.70
C LYS A 158 -12.15 -13.79 10.76
N ALA A 159 -11.94 -15.07 11.07
CA ALA A 159 -12.70 -15.76 12.12
C ALA A 159 -12.41 -15.19 13.51
N ALA A 160 -11.14 -14.92 13.84
CA ALA A 160 -10.74 -14.29 15.10
C ALA A 160 -11.29 -12.85 15.25
N CYS A 161 -11.29 -12.09 14.15
CA CYS A 161 -11.76 -10.69 14.13
C CYS A 161 -13.28 -10.58 14.37
N LEU A 162 -14.07 -11.55 13.94
CA LEU A 162 -15.52 -11.62 14.23
C LEU A 162 -15.80 -11.75 15.74
N GLN A 163 -14.90 -12.36 16.51
CA GLN A 163 -15.04 -12.48 17.97
C GLN A 163 -14.74 -11.16 18.69
N MET A 164 -13.93 -10.28 18.10
CA MET A 164 -13.51 -9.00 18.69
C MET A 164 -14.45 -7.82 18.39
N ARG A 165 -15.59 -8.05 17.70
CA ARG A 165 -16.50 -7.00 17.20
C ARG A 165 -15.78 -5.92 16.36
N SER A 166 -14.65 -6.25 15.78
CA SER A 166 -13.88 -5.37 14.89
C SER A 166 -14.21 -5.67 13.43
N VAL A 167 -14.27 -4.63 12.59
CA VAL A 167 -14.51 -4.83 11.15
C VAL A 167 -13.22 -5.30 10.50
N CYS A 168 -13.22 -6.55 10.07
CA CYS A 168 -12.09 -7.15 9.38
C CYS A 168 -11.97 -6.60 7.95
N TRP A 169 -10.73 -6.47 7.48
CA TRP A 169 -10.43 -6.14 6.09
C TRP A 169 -11.07 -7.20 5.17
N ARG A 170 -12.13 -6.82 4.47
CA ARG A 170 -12.67 -7.59 3.34
C ARG A 170 -12.03 -7.01 2.09
N SER A 171 -11.22 -7.80 1.39
CA SER A 171 -10.91 -7.49 -0.01
C SER A 171 -12.22 -7.33 -0.78
N PRO A 172 -12.27 -6.44 -1.78
CA PRO A 172 -13.35 -6.42 -2.75
C PRO A 172 -13.46 -7.76 -3.49
#